data_AF-A0A2V7M3H6-F1
#
_entry.id   AF-A0A2V7M3H6-F1
#
_cell.length_a   1.000
_cell.length_b   1.000
_cell.length_c   1.000
_cell.angle_alpha   90.00
_cell.angle_beta   90.00
_cell.angle_gamma   90.00
#
_symmetry.space_group_name_H-M   'P 1'
#
loop_
_entity.id
_entity.type
_entity.pdbx_description
1 polymer ?
#
loop_
_entity_poly.entity_id
_entity_poly.type
_entity_poly.pdbx_seq_one_letter_code
_entity_poly.pdbx_strand_id
1 'polypeptide(L)'
;MARIAGVDLPRDKKIQYALPYIFGIGPSNSVKILAETGISPDARVRDLRDAEVARLRQVIERDYKVEGALRTEIAMNIKRLMDIGTYRGGRHRKNLPVRGQRTARAAGAKRAKKVVEAEGIAHVTATFNNTLITITDLQGNAITWGSSGKAGFKGSKKSTPFAATVAADQAASEALNLGVKRVHVRVQGPGSGRESAIQALASAGLQIRSIRDVTPIPHNGCRPPKKRRV
;
A
#
# COMPACT_ATOMS: atom_id res chain seq x y z
N MET A 1 -16.19 25.33 -27.25
CA MET A 1 -15.81 24.39 -26.15
C MET A 1 -15.99 23.00 -26.69
N ALA A 2 -14.93 22.21 -26.85
CA ALA A 2 -15.02 20.91 -27.50
C ALA A 2 -15.51 19.86 -26.50
N ARG A 3 -16.79 19.48 -26.60
CA ARG A 3 -17.39 18.37 -25.86
C ARG A 3 -17.42 17.15 -26.76
N ILE A 4 -16.72 16.10 -26.37
CA ILE A 4 -16.58 14.86 -27.14
C ILE A 4 -16.96 13.68 -26.25
N ALA A 5 -17.86 12.81 -26.73
CA ALA A 5 -18.39 11.66 -25.98
C ALA A 5 -18.94 12.00 -24.57
N GLY A 6 -19.52 13.20 -24.42
CA GLY A 6 -20.11 13.68 -23.17
C GLY A 6 -19.13 14.33 -22.18
N VAL A 7 -17.83 14.35 -22.49
CA VAL A 7 -16.75 14.93 -21.66
C VAL A 7 -16.22 16.22 -22.27
N ASP A 8 -15.97 17.21 -21.41
CA ASP A 8 -15.38 18.48 -21.79
C ASP A 8 -13.85 18.42 -21.77
N LEU A 9 -13.23 18.69 -22.91
CA LEU A 9 -11.77 18.66 -23.02
C LEU A 9 -11.12 19.94 -22.46
N PRO A 10 -9.95 19.84 -21.79
CA PRO A 10 -9.22 21.01 -21.31
C PRO A 10 -8.79 21.93 -22.46
N ARG A 11 -9.19 23.21 -22.41
CA ARG A 11 -9.04 24.18 -23.52
C ARG A 11 -7.60 24.48 -23.93
N ASP A 12 -6.70 24.58 -22.96
CA ASP A 12 -5.32 25.04 -23.19
C ASP A 12 -4.34 23.93 -23.56
N LYS A 13 -4.74 22.66 -23.47
CA LYS A 13 -3.87 21.53 -23.77
C LYS A 13 -3.81 21.25 -25.27
N LYS A 14 -2.68 20.70 -25.71
CA LYS A 14 -2.55 20.11 -27.05
C LYS A 14 -3.50 18.93 -27.18
N ILE A 15 -4.10 18.76 -28.34
CA ILE A 15 -5.17 17.79 -28.56
C ILE A 15 -4.73 16.34 -28.29
N GLN A 16 -3.47 16.00 -28.60
CA GLN A 16 -2.88 14.70 -28.32
C GLN A 16 -2.97 14.31 -26.83
N TYR A 17 -2.78 15.28 -25.93
CA TYR A 17 -2.85 15.09 -24.48
C TYR A 17 -4.22 15.40 -23.88
N ALA A 18 -5.09 16.05 -24.65
CA ALA A 18 -6.47 16.31 -24.24
C ALA A 18 -7.36 15.07 -24.46
N LEU A 19 -7.23 14.38 -25.59
CA LEU A 19 -8.05 13.19 -25.88
C LEU A 19 -8.01 12.08 -24.80
N PRO A 20 -6.87 11.80 -24.14
CA PRO A 20 -6.81 10.83 -23.04
C PRO A 20 -7.60 11.20 -21.77
N TYR A 21 -8.18 12.40 -21.69
CA TYR A 21 -9.15 12.72 -20.65
C TYR A 21 -10.46 11.95 -20.83
N ILE A 22 -10.76 11.50 -22.05
CA ILE A 22 -11.86 10.59 -22.34
C ILE A 22 -11.45 9.19 -21.91
N PHE A 23 -12.21 8.61 -20.99
CA PHE A 23 -11.99 7.28 -20.47
C PHE A 23 -12.05 6.23 -21.59
N GLY A 24 -10.97 5.48 -21.75
CA GLY A 24 -10.80 4.49 -22.82
C GLY A 24 -9.82 4.92 -23.92
N ILE A 25 -9.49 6.21 -24.00
CA ILE A 25 -8.48 6.70 -24.96
C ILE A 25 -7.12 6.77 -24.26
N GLY A 26 -6.19 5.93 -24.71
CA GLY A 26 -4.78 6.00 -24.29
C GLY A 26 -3.94 6.94 -25.17
N PRO A 27 -2.68 7.22 -24.79
CA PRO A 27 -1.79 8.06 -25.59
C PRO A 27 -1.55 7.51 -27.01
N SER A 28 -1.44 6.18 -27.15
CA SER A 28 -1.26 5.54 -28.46
C SER A 28 -2.51 5.65 -29.34
N ASN A 29 -3.70 5.52 -28.75
CA ASN A 29 -4.96 5.63 -29.50
C ASN A 29 -5.22 7.08 -29.92
N SER A 30 -4.88 8.04 -29.05
CA SER A 30 -4.95 9.47 -29.36
C SER A 30 -4.16 9.82 -30.63
N VAL A 31 -2.92 9.32 -30.76
CA VAL A 31 -2.10 9.54 -31.97
C VAL A 31 -2.75 8.92 -33.21
N LYS A 32 -3.32 7.72 -33.10
CA LYS A 32 -4.00 7.05 -34.21
C LYS A 32 -5.25 7.82 -34.68
N ILE A 33 -6.08 8.27 -33.74
CA ILE A 33 -7.28 9.06 -34.03
C ILE A 33 -6.92 10.38 -34.73
N LEU A 34 -5.84 11.04 -34.29
CA LEU A 34 -5.38 12.29 -34.89
C LEU A 34 -4.81 12.09 -36.30
N ALA A 35 -4.08 10.99 -36.52
CA ALA A 35 -3.59 10.62 -37.85
C ALA A 35 -4.74 10.34 -38.82
N GLU A 36 -5.80 9.66 -38.37
CA GLU A 36 -6.97 9.35 -39.19
C GLU A 36 -7.83 10.58 -39.50
N THR A 37 -7.97 11.50 -38.55
CA THR A 37 -8.75 12.74 -38.74
C THR A 37 -8.00 13.82 -39.50
N GLY A 38 -6.68 13.66 -39.70
CA GLY A 38 -5.81 14.63 -40.36
C GLY A 38 -5.61 15.91 -39.54
N ILE A 39 -5.79 15.85 -38.21
CA ILE A 39 -5.65 17.00 -37.30
C ILE A 39 -4.23 17.01 -36.73
N SER A 40 -3.61 18.19 -36.71
CA SER A 40 -2.26 18.35 -36.15
C SER A 40 -2.23 18.00 -34.65
N PRO A 41 -1.30 17.14 -34.17
CA PRO A 41 -1.18 16.77 -32.76
C PRO A 41 -0.89 17.94 -31.82
N ASP A 42 -0.26 18.99 -32.34
CA ASP A 42 0.13 20.17 -31.57
C ASP A 42 -0.95 21.25 -31.48
N ALA A 43 -2.05 21.10 -32.24
CA ALA A 43 -3.19 22.01 -32.15
C ALA A 43 -3.75 22.02 -30.73
N ARG A 44 -4.09 23.20 -30.21
CA ARG A 44 -4.74 23.34 -28.90
C ARG A 44 -6.24 23.15 -29.06
N VAL A 45 -6.88 22.64 -28.02
CA VAL A 45 -8.33 22.37 -28.02
C VAL A 45 -9.17 23.63 -28.28
N ARG A 46 -8.70 24.79 -27.82
CA ARG A 46 -9.37 26.08 -28.09
C ARG A 46 -9.35 26.52 -29.55
N ASP A 47 -8.34 26.08 -30.32
CA ASP A 47 -8.10 26.52 -31.70
C ASP A 47 -8.73 25.56 -32.73
N LEU A 48 -9.47 24.55 -32.26
CA LEU A 48 -10.16 23.57 -33.11
C LEU A 48 -11.41 24.17 -33.73
N ARG A 49 -11.59 23.91 -35.02
CA ARG A 49 -12.82 24.27 -35.75
C ARG A 49 -13.93 23.29 -35.40
N ASP A 50 -15.18 23.74 -35.45
CA ASP A 50 -16.33 22.87 -35.15
C ASP A 50 -16.41 21.66 -36.10
N ALA A 51 -15.97 21.81 -37.35
CA ALA A 51 -15.85 20.70 -38.31
C ALA A 51 -14.77 19.66 -37.92
N GLU A 52 -13.69 20.07 -37.26
CA GLU A 52 -12.66 19.17 -36.73
C GLU A 52 -13.17 18.40 -35.51
N VAL A 53 -13.92 19.08 -34.64
CA VAL A 53 -14.58 18.46 -33.48
C VAL A 53 -15.60 17.42 -33.92
N ALA A 54 -16.39 17.71 -34.97
CA ALA A 54 -17.34 16.76 -35.53
C ALA A 54 -16.66 15.50 -36.10
N ARG A 55 -15.54 15.66 -36.83
CA ARG A 55 -14.75 14.54 -37.35
C ARG A 55 -14.17 13.67 -36.23
N LEU A 56 -13.61 14.27 -35.19
CA LEU A 56 -13.11 13.55 -34.02
C LEU A 56 -14.21 12.75 -33.33
N ARG A 57 -15.38 13.37 -33.15
CA ARG A 57 -16.53 12.70 -32.55
C ARG A 57 -16.96 11.48 -33.37
N GLN A 58 -17.05 11.63 -34.69
CA GLN A 58 -17.47 10.54 -35.59
C GLN A 58 -16.50 9.35 -35.54
N VAL A 59 -15.19 9.59 -35.59
CA VAL A 59 -14.18 8.51 -35.51
C VAL A 59 -14.21 7.83 -34.14
N ILE A 60 -14.33 8.61 -33.06
CA ILE A 60 -14.36 8.07 -31.70
C ILE A 60 -15.62 7.23 -31.45
N GLU A 61 -16.79 7.69 -31.87
CA GLU A 61 -18.06 6.95 -31.70
C GLU A 61 -18.13 5.71 -32.60
N ARG A 62 -17.48 5.73 -33.78
CA ARG A 62 -17.47 4.60 -34.72
C ARG A 62 -16.57 3.46 -34.25
N ASP A 63 -15.31 3.77 -33.88
CA ASP A 63 -14.27 2.74 -33.75
C ASP A 63 -13.91 2.41 -32.30
N TYR A 64 -14.26 3.28 -31.34
CA TYR A 64 -13.81 3.15 -29.96
C TYR A 64 -14.96 3.08 -28.96
N LYS A 65 -14.92 2.06 -28.09
CA LYS A 65 -15.77 2.04 -26.89
C LYS A 65 -15.19 2.98 -25.84
N VAL A 66 -15.87 4.09 -25.59
CA VAL A 66 -15.43 5.13 -24.65
C VAL A 66 -16.44 5.35 -23.52
N GLU A 67 -15.96 5.93 -22.42
CA GLU A 67 -16.73 6.35 -21.24
C GLU A 67 -17.72 5.28 -20.72
N GLY A 68 -19.03 5.54 -20.79
CA GLY A 68 -20.05 4.73 -20.15
C GLY A 68 -20.06 3.29 -20.62
N ALA A 69 -19.95 3.05 -21.93
CA ALA A 69 -19.93 1.70 -22.50
C ALA A 69 -18.74 0.89 -21.97
N LEU A 70 -17.54 1.47 -21.99
CA LEU A 70 -16.33 0.80 -21.53
C LEU A 70 -16.34 0.58 -20.01
N ARG A 71 -16.84 1.54 -19.22
CA ARG A 71 -16.96 1.40 -17.76
C ARG A 71 -17.88 0.26 -17.38
N THR A 72 -19.05 0.15 -18.02
CA THR A 72 -20.00 -0.93 -17.77
C THR A 72 -19.43 -2.28 -18.17
N GLU A 73 -18.73 -2.38 -19.30
CA GLU A 73 -18.05 -3.60 -19.74
C GLU A 73 -16.95 -4.04 -18.75
N ILE A 74 -16.13 -3.11 -18.25
CA ILE A 74 -15.12 -3.39 -17.23
C ILE A 74 -15.79 -3.85 -15.92
N ALA A 75 -16.88 -3.20 -15.50
CA ALA A 75 -17.61 -3.58 -14.29
C ALA A 75 -18.20 -4.99 -14.41
N MET A 76 -18.81 -5.34 -15.55
CA MET A 76 -19.31 -6.68 -15.85
C MET A 76 -18.18 -7.72 -15.84
N ASN A 77 -17.03 -7.40 -16.44
CA ASN A 77 -15.86 -8.26 -16.43
C ASN A 77 -15.31 -8.49 -15.00
N ILE A 78 -15.27 -7.45 -14.17
CA ILE A 78 -14.86 -7.57 -12.76
C ILE A 78 -15.87 -8.41 -11.99
N LYS A 79 -17.18 -8.19 -12.19
CA LYS A 79 -18.24 -8.99 -11.58
C LYS A 79 -18.11 -10.47 -11.95
N ARG A 80 -17.94 -10.77 -13.23
CA ARG A 80 -17.66 -12.13 -13.72
C ARG A 80 -16.44 -12.75 -13.03
N LEU A 81 -15.33 -12.02 -12.89
CA LEU A 81 -14.14 -12.53 -12.19
C LEU A 81 -14.37 -12.80 -10.70
N MET A 82 -15.24 -12.01 -10.04
CA MET A 82 -15.64 -12.21 -8.65
C MET A 82 -16.56 -13.42 -8.50
N ASP A 83 -17.50 -13.62 -9.42
CA ASP A 83 -18.45 -14.73 -9.41
C ASP A 83 -17.74 -16.07 -9.65
N ILE A 84 -16.76 -16.11 -10.57
CA ILE A 84 -15.91 -17.29 -10.82
C ILE A 84 -15.01 -17.61 -9.61
N GLY A 85 -14.74 -16.63 -8.72
CA GLY A 85 -13.87 -16.84 -7.56
C GLY A 85 -12.37 -16.84 -7.87
N THR A 86 -11.96 -16.30 -9.02
CA THR A 86 -10.52 -16.19 -9.38
C THR A 86 -9.74 -15.34 -8.38
N TYR A 87 -8.41 -15.54 -8.29
CA TYR A 87 -7.54 -14.70 -7.46
C TYR A 87 -7.73 -13.19 -7.72
N ARG A 88 -7.86 -12.80 -8.99
CA ARG A 88 -8.13 -11.40 -9.38
C ARG A 88 -9.46 -10.91 -8.84
N GLY A 89 -10.52 -11.72 -8.95
CA GLY A 89 -11.84 -11.42 -8.38
C GLY A 89 -11.80 -11.24 -6.86
N GLY A 90 -11.13 -12.15 -6.15
CA GLY A 90 -10.95 -12.03 -4.70
C GLY A 90 -10.20 -10.76 -4.28
N ARG A 91 -9.22 -10.31 -5.07
CA ARG A 91 -8.52 -9.03 -4.84
C ARG A 91 -9.44 -7.84 -5.08
N HIS A 92 -10.24 -7.85 -6.14
CA HIS A 92 -11.26 -6.81 -6.39
C HIS A 92 -12.29 -6.73 -5.27
N ARG A 93 -12.81 -7.87 -4.79
CA ARG A 93 -13.74 -7.93 -3.65
C ARG A 93 -13.16 -7.30 -2.38
N LYS A 94 -11.85 -7.44 -2.16
CA LYS A 94 -11.11 -6.87 -1.02
C LYS A 94 -10.60 -5.45 -1.27
N ASN A 95 -10.92 -4.81 -2.40
CA ASN A 95 -10.35 -3.53 -2.84
C ASN A 95 -8.81 -3.50 -2.85
N LEU A 96 -8.19 -4.62 -3.23
CA LEU A 96 -6.74 -4.78 -3.30
C LEU A 96 -6.24 -4.74 -4.75
N PRO A 97 -5.03 -4.19 -5.01
CA PRO A 97 -4.45 -4.16 -6.33
C PRO A 97 -4.18 -5.57 -6.88
N VAL A 98 -4.44 -5.78 -8.17
CA VAL A 98 -4.37 -7.09 -8.81
C VAL A 98 -2.96 -7.48 -9.26
N ARG A 99 -2.12 -6.51 -9.66
CA ARG A 99 -0.76 -6.75 -10.22
C ARG A 99 0.35 -6.81 -9.17
N GLY A 100 0.05 -7.37 -8.00
CA GLY A 100 1.00 -7.50 -6.88
C GLY A 100 1.18 -6.20 -6.09
N GLN A 101 1.34 -6.35 -4.77
CA GLN A 101 1.60 -5.23 -3.87
C GLN A 101 3.11 -5.05 -3.74
N ARG A 102 3.69 -4.07 -4.46
CA ARG A 102 5.04 -3.61 -4.13
C ARG A 102 4.95 -2.97 -2.74
N THR A 103 5.68 -3.52 -1.77
CA THR A 103 5.70 -3.08 -0.36
C THR A 103 5.93 -1.57 -0.21
N ALA A 104 6.67 -0.96 -1.14
CA ALA A 104 6.93 0.49 -1.18
C ALA A 104 5.72 1.38 -1.54
N ARG A 105 4.67 0.85 -2.21
CA ARG A 105 3.48 1.64 -2.62
C ARG A 105 2.27 1.46 -1.70
N ALA A 106 2.43 0.74 -0.59
CA ALA A 106 1.34 0.33 0.31
C ALA A 106 0.82 1.45 1.24
N ALA A 107 1.35 2.67 1.16
CA ALA A 107 1.00 3.76 2.07
C ALA A 107 -0.46 4.28 1.95
N GLY A 108 -1.19 3.92 0.87
CA GLY A 108 -2.52 4.48 0.59
C GLY A 108 -3.74 3.61 0.89
N ALA A 109 -3.57 2.37 1.34
CA ALA A 109 -4.73 1.53 1.66
C ALA A 109 -5.37 2.00 2.97
N LYS A 110 -6.63 2.46 2.93
CA LYS A 110 -7.42 2.78 4.12
C LYS A 110 -7.51 1.53 5.00
N ARG A 111 -6.70 1.46 6.06
CA ARG A 111 -6.88 0.47 7.11
C ARG A 111 -8.22 0.78 7.78
N ALA A 112 -9.15 -0.16 7.70
CA ALA A 112 -10.37 -0.09 8.47
C ALA A 112 -9.98 0.03 9.96
N LYS A 113 -10.54 1.03 10.65
CA LYS A 113 -10.40 1.17 12.10
C LYS A 113 -11.13 -0.01 12.72
N LYS A 114 -10.39 -1.09 13.04
CA LYS A 114 -10.93 -2.18 13.85
C LYS A 114 -11.06 -1.69 15.28
N VAL A 115 -12.18 -2.01 15.92
CA VAL A 115 -12.30 -1.92 17.38
C VAL A 115 -11.33 -2.93 17.96
N VAL A 116 -10.37 -2.45 18.76
CA VAL A 116 -9.32 -3.28 19.33
C VAL A 116 -9.68 -3.61 20.77
N GLU A 117 -9.42 -4.85 21.17
CA GLU A 117 -9.59 -5.30 22.55
C GLU A 117 -8.61 -4.55 23.47
N ALA A 118 -8.98 -4.39 24.76
CA ALA A 118 -8.13 -3.72 25.74
C ALA A 118 -6.85 -4.49 26.07
N GLU A 119 -6.76 -5.76 25.65
CA GLU A 119 -5.67 -6.68 25.93
C GLU A 119 -5.06 -7.22 24.64
N GLY A 120 -3.72 -7.32 24.60
CA GLY A 120 -3.00 -7.81 23.42
C GLY A 120 -1.65 -8.45 23.74
N ILE A 121 -0.92 -8.79 22.69
CA ILE A 121 0.40 -9.42 22.77
C ILE A 121 1.42 -8.54 22.04
N ALA A 122 2.49 -8.14 22.73
CA ALA A 122 3.63 -7.46 22.12
C ALA A 122 4.72 -8.49 21.80
N HIS A 123 4.99 -8.65 20.51
CA HIS A 123 6.09 -9.43 20.00
C HIS A 123 7.30 -8.52 19.80
N VAL A 124 8.35 -8.77 20.57
CA VAL A 124 9.64 -8.06 20.49
C VAL A 124 10.67 -9.02 19.89
N THR A 125 11.01 -8.82 18.62
CA THR A 125 12.08 -9.58 17.96
C THR A 125 13.36 -8.75 17.99
N ALA A 126 14.28 -9.12 18.87
CA ALA A 126 15.57 -8.49 19.04
C ALA A 126 16.66 -9.30 18.32
N THR A 127 17.05 -8.85 17.13
CA THR A 127 18.21 -9.39 16.41
C THR A 127 19.44 -8.51 16.65
N PHE A 128 20.63 -8.98 16.27
CA PHE A 128 21.86 -8.20 16.40
C PHE A 128 21.86 -6.89 15.61
N ASN A 129 21.10 -6.79 14.51
CA ASN A 129 21.14 -5.64 13.61
C ASN A 129 19.93 -4.72 13.72
N ASN A 130 18.84 -5.20 14.31
CA ASN A 130 17.56 -4.49 14.32
C ASN A 130 16.62 -5.07 15.39
N THR A 131 15.75 -4.21 15.92
CA THR A 131 14.61 -4.63 16.74
C THR A 131 13.31 -4.38 15.97
N LEU A 132 12.43 -5.39 16.01
CA LEU A 132 11.09 -5.33 15.45
C LEU A 132 10.10 -5.49 16.59
N ILE A 133 9.10 -4.62 16.63
CA ILE A 133 8.08 -4.61 17.67
C ILE A 133 6.73 -4.66 16.96
N THR A 134 5.95 -5.68 17.26
CA THR A 134 4.61 -5.85 16.69
C THR A 134 3.64 -6.04 17.82
N ILE A 135 2.59 -5.22 17.89
CA ILE A 135 1.50 -5.37 18.85
C ILE A 135 0.32 -5.99 18.12
N THR A 136 -0.17 -7.08 18.68
CA THR A 136 -1.23 -7.93 18.12
C THR A 136 -2.37 -8.08 19.11
N ASP A 137 -3.55 -8.45 18.61
CA ASP A 137 -4.63 -8.95 19.47
C ASP A 137 -4.29 -10.37 19.99
N LEU A 138 -5.16 -10.94 20.82
CA LEU A 138 -4.99 -12.31 21.33
C LEU A 138 -5.06 -13.37 20.23
N GLN A 139 -5.72 -13.05 19.10
CA GLN A 139 -5.85 -13.93 17.93
C GLN A 139 -4.62 -13.89 17.01
N GLY A 140 -3.70 -12.95 17.21
CA GLY A 140 -2.49 -12.76 16.40
C GLY A 140 -2.63 -11.81 15.21
N ASN A 141 -3.73 -11.05 15.09
CA ASN A 141 -3.85 -9.99 14.09
C ASN A 141 -3.02 -8.77 14.53
N ALA A 142 -2.14 -8.30 13.64
CA ALA A 142 -1.31 -7.11 13.91
C ALA A 142 -2.15 -5.82 13.93
N ILE A 143 -2.07 -5.11 15.06
CA ILE A 143 -2.71 -3.81 15.27
C ILE A 143 -1.72 -2.72 14.84
N THR A 144 -0.56 -2.70 15.49
CA THR A 144 0.54 -1.78 15.17
C THR A 144 1.85 -2.55 15.04
N TRP A 145 2.79 -1.93 14.34
CA TRP A 145 4.15 -2.43 14.25
C TRP A 145 5.12 -1.27 14.11
N GLY A 146 6.31 -1.47 14.67
CA GLY A 146 7.43 -0.55 14.69
C GLY A 146 8.74 -1.30 14.51
N SER A 147 9.77 -0.57 14.11
CA SER A 147 11.13 -1.08 14.06
C SER A 147 12.11 0.07 14.20
N SER A 148 13.36 -0.20 14.60
CA SER A 148 14.42 0.81 14.60
C SER A 148 14.55 1.50 13.23
N GLY A 149 14.30 0.77 12.14
CA GLY A 149 14.27 1.34 10.79
C GLY A 149 13.09 2.28 10.54
N LYS A 150 11.88 1.94 11.00
CA LYS A 150 10.68 2.79 10.89
C LYS A 150 10.85 4.08 11.71
N ALA A 151 11.53 3.99 12.84
CA ALA A 151 11.88 5.13 13.71
C ALA A 151 12.95 6.06 13.12
N GLY A 152 13.49 5.77 11.93
CA GLY A 152 14.42 6.65 11.20
C GLY A 152 15.90 6.28 11.34
N PHE A 153 16.26 5.27 12.13
CA PHE A 153 17.65 4.85 12.27
C PHE A 153 18.12 4.07 11.04
N LYS A 154 19.36 4.32 10.60
CA LYS A 154 19.99 3.68 9.42
C LYS A 154 21.31 3.01 9.79
N GLY A 155 21.69 1.97 9.05
CA GLY A 155 22.95 1.25 9.23
C GLY A 155 23.11 0.64 10.63
N SER A 156 24.31 0.72 11.18
CA SER A 156 24.67 0.23 12.52
C SER A 156 23.89 0.90 13.65
N LYS A 157 23.35 2.11 13.45
CA LYS A 157 22.56 2.79 14.50
C LYS A 157 21.27 2.01 14.86
N LYS A 158 20.80 1.12 13.98
CA LYS A 158 19.60 0.29 14.20
C LYS A 158 19.76 -0.78 15.29
N SER A 159 20.99 -1.23 15.54
CA SER A 159 21.28 -2.27 16.55
C SER A 159 21.42 -1.71 17.97
N THR A 160 21.36 -0.38 18.13
CA THR A 160 21.55 0.23 19.43
C THR A 160 20.29 0.04 20.31
N PRO A 161 20.45 -0.13 21.63
CA PRO A 161 19.32 -0.23 22.56
C PRO A 161 18.45 1.03 22.53
N PHE A 162 19.05 2.20 22.34
CA PHE A 162 18.32 3.48 22.20
C PHE A 162 17.35 3.47 21.02
N ALA A 163 17.75 2.91 19.88
CA ALA A 163 16.86 2.78 18.74
C ALA A 163 15.67 1.85 19.03
N ALA A 164 15.85 0.84 19.88
CA ALA A 164 14.77 -0.04 20.32
C ALA A 164 13.78 0.69 21.23
N THR A 165 14.26 1.55 22.14
CA THR A 165 13.41 2.40 23.00
C THR A 165 12.49 3.28 22.15
N VAL A 166 13.06 4.03 21.20
CA VAL A 166 12.27 4.94 20.34
C VAL A 166 11.26 4.17 19.48
N ALA A 167 11.65 3.01 18.96
CA ALA A 167 10.76 2.16 18.17
C ALA A 167 9.59 1.60 19.02
N ALA A 168 9.84 1.26 20.28
CA ALA A 168 8.84 0.76 21.22
C ALA A 168 7.85 1.86 21.60
N ASP A 169 8.34 3.06 21.92
CA ASP A 169 7.50 4.21 22.28
C ASP A 169 6.55 4.58 21.15
N GLN A 170 7.02 4.62 19.91
CA GLN A 170 6.18 4.89 18.74
C GLN A 170 5.11 3.82 18.55
N ALA A 171 5.48 2.53 18.64
CA ALA A 171 4.53 1.42 18.47
C ALA A 171 3.48 1.39 19.61
N ALA A 172 3.89 1.68 20.85
CA ALA A 172 3.03 1.76 22.01
C ALA A 172 2.06 2.94 21.93
N SER A 173 2.54 4.11 21.53
CA SER A 173 1.71 5.31 21.34
C SER A 173 0.62 5.08 20.30
N GLU A 174 0.98 4.47 19.15
CA GLU A 174 0.01 4.06 18.13
C GLU A 174 -1.01 3.05 18.68
N ALA A 175 -0.59 2.12 19.54
CA ALA A 175 -1.48 1.08 20.11
C ALA A 175 -2.42 1.63 21.19
N LEU A 176 -1.97 2.56 22.03
CA LEU A 176 -2.78 3.24 23.04
C LEU A 176 -3.90 4.05 22.38
N ASN A 177 -3.60 4.75 21.28
CA ASN A 177 -4.59 5.48 20.49
C ASN A 177 -5.67 4.56 19.89
N LEU A 178 -5.36 3.28 19.69
CA LEU A 178 -6.29 2.28 19.19
C LEU A 178 -7.06 1.54 20.31
N GLY A 179 -6.70 1.76 21.58
CA GLY A 179 -7.43 1.26 22.74
C GLY A 179 -6.75 0.12 23.52
N VAL A 180 -5.53 -0.28 23.17
CA VAL A 180 -4.78 -1.32 23.91
C VAL A 180 -4.32 -0.76 25.25
N LYS A 181 -4.61 -1.44 26.35
CA LYS A 181 -4.19 -1.04 27.72
C LYS A 181 -3.24 -2.03 28.36
N ARG A 182 -3.45 -3.33 28.14
CA ARG A 182 -2.72 -4.42 28.79
C ARG A 182 -2.04 -5.29 27.74
N VAL A 183 -0.81 -5.70 28.03
CA VAL A 183 -0.01 -6.45 27.05
C VAL A 183 0.76 -7.60 27.68
N HIS A 184 0.72 -8.75 27.01
CA HIS A 184 1.65 -9.85 27.23
C HIS A 184 2.86 -9.69 26.33
N VAL A 185 4.05 -9.56 26.91
CA VAL A 185 5.28 -9.36 26.14
C VAL A 185 5.93 -10.73 25.84
N ARG A 186 6.19 -10.97 24.56
CA ARG A 186 6.92 -12.14 24.04
C ARG A 186 8.19 -11.65 23.37
N VAL A 187 9.34 -12.05 23.90
CA VAL A 187 10.65 -11.57 23.44
C VAL A 187 11.38 -12.69 22.72
N GLN A 188 11.91 -12.41 21.54
CA GLN A 188 12.60 -13.39 20.70
C GLN A 188 13.98 -12.86 20.27
N GLY A 189 15.02 -13.69 20.44
CA GLY A 189 16.35 -13.44 19.91
C GLY A 189 17.30 -12.75 20.89
N PRO A 190 18.61 -12.80 20.64
CA PRO A 190 19.66 -12.40 21.60
C PRO A 190 20.06 -10.91 21.53
N GLY A 191 19.41 -10.09 20.70
CA GLY A 191 19.84 -8.71 20.45
C GLY A 191 19.82 -7.81 21.69
N SER A 192 20.65 -6.77 21.70
CA SER A 192 20.80 -5.80 22.79
C SER A 192 19.51 -5.04 23.14
N GLY A 193 18.57 -4.92 22.21
CA GLY A 193 17.33 -4.16 22.42
C GLY A 193 16.19 -4.92 23.11
N ARG A 194 16.43 -6.10 23.71
CA ARG A 194 15.39 -6.88 24.43
C ARG A 194 14.81 -6.09 25.60
N GLU A 195 15.66 -5.74 26.56
CA GLU A 195 15.25 -5.10 27.82
C GLU A 195 14.79 -3.66 27.58
N SER A 196 15.52 -2.93 26.73
CA SER A 196 15.20 -1.55 26.38
C SER A 196 13.81 -1.42 25.75
N ALA A 197 13.39 -2.39 24.92
CA ALA A 197 12.04 -2.40 24.35
C ALA A 197 10.96 -2.68 25.41
N ILE A 198 11.21 -3.62 26.35
CA ILE A 198 10.25 -3.92 27.43
C ILE A 198 10.05 -2.69 28.32
N GLN A 199 11.14 -2.05 28.73
CA GLN A 199 11.10 -0.86 29.57
C GLN A 199 10.38 0.30 28.88
N ALA A 200 10.65 0.51 27.59
CA ALA A 200 9.97 1.54 26.80
C ALA A 200 8.47 1.28 26.66
N LEU A 201 8.04 0.03 26.41
CA LEU A 201 6.62 -0.33 26.39
C LEU A 201 5.92 0.00 27.73
N ALA A 202 6.60 -0.22 28.86
CA ALA A 202 6.09 0.15 30.18
C ALA A 202 6.02 1.67 30.36
N SER A 203 7.11 2.39 30.04
CA SER A 203 7.19 3.85 30.15
C SER A 203 6.18 4.58 29.26
N ALA A 204 5.84 4.01 28.10
CA ALA A 204 4.84 4.54 27.19
C ALA A 204 3.39 4.41 27.72
N GLY A 205 3.17 3.62 28.78
CA GLY A 205 1.87 3.52 29.47
C GLY A 205 1.11 2.19 29.26
N LEU A 206 1.74 1.17 28.65
CA LEU A 206 1.13 -0.15 28.54
C LEU A 206 1.37 -0.97 29.82
N GLN A 207 0.32 -1.58 30.37
CA GLN A 207 0.43 -2.46 31.53
C GLN A 207 0.95 -3.84 31.12
N ILE A 208 2.17 -4.19 31.53
CA ILE A 208 2.78 -5.49 31.23
C ILE A 208 2.25 -6.56 32.20
N ARG A 209 1.56 -7.57 31.67
CA ARG A 209 1.03 -8.70 32.48
C ARG A 209 2.01 -9.86 32.63
N SER A 210 2.73 -10.18 31.57
CA SER A 210 3.68 -11.30 31.56
C SER A 210 4.82 -11.00 30.60
N ILE A 211 6.02 -11.46 30.94
CA ILE A 211 7.16 -11.45 30.05
C ILE A 211 7.54 -12.92 29.78
N ARG A 212 7.60 -13.31 28.51
CA ARG A 212 8.03 -14.65 28.10
C ARG A 212 9.13 -14.56 27.06
N ASP A 213 10.23 -15.28 27.28
CA ASP A 213 11.22 -15.54 26.24
C ASP A 213 10.69 -16.65 25.33
N VAL A 214 10.56 -16.36 24.03
CA VAL A 214 10.12 -17.29 22.99
C VAL A 214 11.21 -17.52 21.93
N THR A 215 12.49 -17.34 22.31
CA THR A 215 13.62 -17.60 21.42
C THR A 215 13.64 -19.07 21.02
N PRO A 216 13.58 -19.40 19.72
CA PRO A 216 13.54 -20.77 19.27
C PRO A 216 14.90 -21.44 19.54
N ILE A 217 14.90 -22.49 20.36
CA ILE A 217 16.07 -23.32 20.61
C ILE A 217 15.99 -24.53 19.66
N PRO A 218 16.91 -24.67 18.68
CA PRO A 218 16.88 -25.79 17.77
C PRO A 218 17.38 -27.08 18.43
N HIS A 219 16.63 -28.17 18.31
CA HIS A 219 17.03 -29.50 18.76
C HIS A 219 17.87 -30.22 17.69
N ASN A 220 19.10 -29.77 17.47
CA ASN A 220 20.02 -30.33 16.46
C ASN A 220 19.43 -30.40 15.03
N GLY A 221 18.69 -29.36 14.63
CA GLY A 221 18.10 -29.24 13.28
C GLY A 221 19.12 -28.88 12.20
N CYS A 222 18.79 -27.91 11.35
CA CYS A 222 19.68 -27.50 10.25
C CYS A 222 21.05 -27.04 10.75
N ARG A 223 22.11 -27.48 10.05
CA ARG A 223 23.50 -27.09 10.35
C ARG A 223 23.64 -25.56 10.29
N PRO A 224 24.22 -24.91 11.32
CA PRO A 224 24.43 -23.47 11.30
C PRO A 224 25.43 -23.06 10.21
N PRO A 225 25.38 -21.82 9.71
CA PRO A 225 26.34 -21.30 8.75
C PRO A 225 27.78 -21.47 9.22
N LYS A 226 28.72 -21.60 8.28
CA LYS A 226 30.16 -21.65 8.59
C LYS A 226 30.55 -20.40 9.38
N LYS A 227 31.44 -20.57 10.37
CA LYS A 227 32.02 -19.45 11.13
C LYS A 227 32.61 -18.43 10.16
N ARG A 228 32.23 -17.17 10.33
CA ARG A 228 32.73 -16.07 9.49
C ARG A 228 34.22 -15.87 9.80
N ARG A 229 35.05 -15.82 8.76
CA ARG A 229 36.46 -15.41 8.85
C ARG A 229 36.46 -13.90 8.65
N VAL A 230 36.57 -13.14 9.73
CA VAL A 230 36.65 -11.67 9.72
C VAL A 230 38.06 -11.29 10.12
#